data_AF-A0A9E3WUP1-F1
#
_entry.id   AF-A0A9E3WUP1-F1
#
_cell.length_a   1.000
_cell.length_b   1.000
_cell.length_c   1.000
_cell.angle_alpha   90.00
_cell.angle_beta   90.00
_cell.angle_gamma   90.00
#
_symmetry.space_group_name_H-M   'P 1'
#
loop_
_entity.id
_entity.type
_entity.pdbx_description
1 polymer ?
#
loop_
_entity_poly.entity_id
_entity_poly.type
_entity_poly.pdbx_seq_one_letter_code
_entity_poly.pdbx_strand_id
1 'polypeptide(L)' 'MNATGAGGAARWLKIARDFLNCPTAALKEELPARHVAAFVAARPWLSLRQDAAGNLLVKYPAGGGASSAPLVLVAH' A
#
# COMPACT_ATOMS: atom_id res chain seq x y z
N MET A 1 -3.66 2.91 -17.86
CA MET A 1 -3.00 4.15 -17.41
C MET A 1 -1.53 3.86 -17.17
N ASN A 2 -0.68 4.07 -18.19
CA ASN A 2 0.76 3.81 -18.10
C ASN A 2 1.45 5.07 -17.55
N ALA A 3 1.89 5.03 -16.29
CA ALA A 3 2.74 6.07 -15.70
C ALA A 3 4.22 5.80 -15.98
N THR A 4 4.57 5.45 -17.22
CA THR A 4 5.96 5.18 -17.66
C THR A 4 6.62 6.44 -18.22
N GLY A 5 6.61 7.51 -17.43
CA GLY A 5 7.33 8.76 -17.71
C GLY A 5 7.92 9.33 -16.42
N ALA A 6 8.86 10.29 -16.52
CA ALA A 6 9.58 10.86 -15.38
C ALA A 6 8.68 11.32 -14.20
N GLY A 7 7.45 11.76 -14.49
CA GLY A 7 6.46 12.12 -13.47
C GLY A 7 5.91 10.94 -12.65
N GLY A 8 5.86 9.74 -13.21
CA GLY A 8 5.51 8.51 -12.49
C GLY A 8 6.57 8.14 -11.46
N ALA A 9 7.85 8.16 -11.85
CA ALA A 9 8.97 7.90 -10.95
C ALA A 9 9.02 8.90 -9.78
N ALA A 10 8.87 10.20 -10.07
CA ALA A 10 8.83 11.23 -9.03
C ALA A 10 7.71 11.01 -7.99
N ARG A 11 6.51 10.60 -8.46
CA ARG A 11 5.39 10.27 -7.58
C ARG A 11 5.71 9.07 -6.68
N TRP A 12 6.25 7.99 -7.23
CA TRP A 12 6.58 6.80 -6.46
C TRP A 12 7.70 7.05 -5.45
N LEU A 13 8.73 7.80 -5.84
CA LEU A 13 9.81 8.22 -4.95
C LEU A 13 9.31 9.10 -3.81
N LYS A 14 8.32 9.98 -4.06
CA LYS A 14 7.70 10.75 -2.99
C LYS A 14 6.99 9.84 -1.98
N ILE A 15 6.19 8.88 -2.46
CA ILE A 15 5.49 7.94 -1.58
C ILE A 15 6.49 7.13 -0.75
N ALA A 16 7.53 6.60 -1.37
CA ALA A 16 8.58 5.85 -0.69
C ALA A 16 9.29 6.71 0.37
N ARG A 17 9.62 7.97 0.06
CA ARG A 17 10.23 8.91 0.99
C ARG A 17 9.32 9.20 2.19
N ASP A 18 8.04 9.50 1.94
CA ASP A 18 7.09 9.80 3.02
C ASP A 18 6.91 8.59 3.95
N PHE A 19 6.93 7.36 3.40
CA PHE A 19 6.88 6.14 4.20
C PHE A 19 8.17 5.90 5.00
N LEU A 20 9.34 6.07 4.38
CA LEU A 20 10.65 5.90 5.04
C LEU A 20 10.90 6.92 6.16
N ASN A 21 10.21 8.06 6.15
CA ASN A 21 10.23 9.03 7.23
C ASN A 21 9.38 8.63 8.44
N CYS A 22 8.64 7.52 8.38
CA CYS A 22 7.93 6.95 9.53
C CYS A 22 8.91 6.09 10.34
N PRO A 23 9.27 6.47 11.58
CA PRO A 23 10.10 5.62 12.42
C PRO A 23 9.46 4.26 12.62
N THR A 24 10.26 3.21 12.53
CA THR A 24 9.82 1.82 12.71
C THR A 24 10.95 0.99 13.30
N ALA A 25 10.57 -0.05 14.04
CA ALA A 25 11.44 -1.13 14.48
C ALA A 25 10.57 -2.40 14.55
N ALA A 26 11.21 -3.57 14.65
CA ALA A 26 10.47 -4.81 14.84
C ALA A 26 9.55 -4.71 16.08
N LEU A 27 8.28 -5.06 15.92
CA LEU A 27 7.20 -4.97 16.93
C LEU A 27 6.79 -3.52 17.30
N LYS A 28 7.20 -2.53 16.49
CA LYS A 28 6.90 -1.10 16.63
C LYS A 28 6.55 -0.45 15.30
N GLU A 29 5.65 -1.09 14.56
CA GLU A 29 5.23 -0.71 13.21
C GLU A 29 3.98 0.18 13.18
N GLU A 30 3.55 0.79 14.30
CA GLU A 30 2.29 1.53 14.36
C GLU A 30 2.27 2.78 13.46
N LEU A 31 3.40 3.48 13.36
CA LEU A 31 3.54 4.67 12.51
C LEU A 31 3.49 4.35 11.01
N PRO A 32 4.31 3.41 10.47
CA PRO A 32 4.19 3.02 9.07
C PRO A 32 2.82 2.39 8.76
N ALA A 33 2.24 1.60 9.69
CA ALA A 33 0.90 1.06 9.51
C ALA A 33 -0.16 2.17 9.37
N ARG A 34 -0.12 3.21 10.22
CA ARG A 34 -0.99 4.38 10.12
C ARG A 34 -0.77 5.14 8.80
N HIS A 35 0.46 5.25 8.33
CA HIS A 35 0.76 5.88 7.04
C HIS A 35 0.10 5.13 5.88
N VAL A 36 0.22 3.80 5.85
CA VAL A 36 -0.44 2.94 4.85
C VAL A 36 -1.96 3.05 4.96
N ALA A 37 -2.52 3.08 6.17
CA ALA A 37 -3.95 3.24 6.38
C ALA A 37 -4.46 4.58 5.82
N ALA A 38 -3.74 5.68 6.06
CA ALA A 38 -4.08 6.99 5.51
C ALA A 38 -3.97 7.01 3.97
N PHE A 39 -2.95 6.34 3.40
CA PHE A 39 -2.82 6.17 1.96
C PHE A 39 -4.04 5.45 1.36
N VAL A 40 -4.51 4.37 2.01
CA VAL A 40 -5.69 3.64 1.55
C VAL A 40 -6.97 4.45 1.72
N ALA A 41 -7.15 5.14 2.85
CA ALA A 41 -8.32 5.97 3.13
C ALA A 41 -8.52 7.09 2.09
N ALA A 42 -7.43 7.64 1.53
CA ALA A 42 -7.48 8.61 0.45
C ALA A 42 -7.91 8.01 -0.92
N ARG A 43 -8.15 6.70 -1.01
CA ARG A 43 -8.45 5.96 -2.24
C ARG A 43 -9.68 5.07 -2.02
N PRO A 44 -10.90 5.57 -2.23
CA PRO A 44 -12.14 4.87 -1.84
C PRO A 44 -12.40 3.55 -2.59
N TRP A 45 -11.68 3.31 -3.69
CA TRP A 45 -11.76 2.04 -4.42
C TRP A 45 -10.87 0.93 -3.84
N LEU A 46 -10.04 1.23 -2.84
CA LEU A 46 -9.25 0.25 -2.10
C LEU A 46 -9.98 -0.16 -0.82
N SER A 47 -9.73 -1.38 -0.36
CA SER A 47 -10.16 -1.82 0.97
C SER A 47 -8.98 -2.21 1.83
N LEU A 48 -9.11 -1.98 3.13
CA LEU A 48 -8.09 -2.24 4.15
C LEU A 48 -8.67 -3.15 5.22
N ARG A 49 -7.90 -4.16 5.61
CA ARG A 49 -8.12 -4.95 6.83
C ARG A 49 -6.80 -5.05 7.58
N GLN A 50 -6.85 -5.01 8.91
CA GLN A 50 -5.73 -5.36 9.77
C GLN A 50 -6.01 -6.71 10.44
N ASP A 51 -5.02 -7.59 10.50
CA ASP A 51 -5.13 -8.86 11.22
C ASP A 51 -4.71 -8.72 12.69
N ALA A 52 -4.79 -9.82 13.45
CA ALA A 52 -4.44 -9.84 14.87
C ALA A 52 -2.93 -9.68 15.14
N ALA A 53 -2.08 -9.91 14.13
CA ALA A 53 -0.64 -9.71 14.21
C ALA A 53 -0.22 -8.29 13.80
N GLY A 54 -1.17 -7.45 13.41
CA GLY A 54 -0.94 -6.07 12.99
C GLY A 54 -0.64 -5.91 11.50
N ASN A 55 -0.64 -6.98 10.70
CA ASN A 55 -0.40 -6.89 9.26
C ASN A 55 -1.56 -6.19 8.56
N LEU A 56 -1.24 -5.39 7.55
CA LEU A 56 -2.22 -4.70 6.72
C LEU A 56 -2.45 -5.46 5.41
N LEU A 57 -3.69 -5.83 5.15
CA LEU A 57 -4.15 -6.41 3.90
C LEU A 57 -4.86 -5.32 3.10
N VAL A 58 -4.22 -4.87 2.01
CA VAL A 58 -4.78 -3.89 1.07
C VAL A 58 -5.27 -4.62 -0.18
N LYS A 59 -6.56 -4.55 -0.45
CA LYS A 59 -7.14 -5.16 -1.65
C LYS A 59 -7.41 -4.10 -2.71
N TYR A 60 -6.81 -4.33 -3.88
CA TYR A 60 -7.07 -3.58 -5.10
C TYR A 60 -8.24 -4.26 -5.85
N PRO A 61 -9.16 -3.48 -6.45
CA PRO A 61 -10.22 -4.05 -7.26
C PRO A 61 -9.61 -4.76 -8.46
N ALA A 62 -10.11 -5.95 -8.79
CA ALA A 62 -9.67 -6.68 -9.96
C ALA A 62 -10.01 -5.88 -11.22
N GLY A 63 -9.02 -5.60 -12.06
CA GLY A 63 -9.23 -5.01 -13.39
C GLY A 63 -9.55 -6.04 -14.48
N GLY A 64 -9.54 -7.34 -14.15
CA GLY A 64 -9.79 -8.46 -15.06
C GLY A 64 -11.03 -9.28 -14.67
N GLY A 65 -11.58 -10.02 -15.63
CA GLY A 65 -12.77 -10.85 -15.43
C GLY A 65 -12.62 -11.89 -14.32
N ALA A 66 -13.75 -12.39 -13.81
CA ALA A 66 -13.91 -13.20 -12.60
C ALA A 66 -13.07 -14.51 -12.49
N SER A 67 -12.28 -14.86 -13.51
CA SER A 67 -11.52 -16.12 -13.61
C SER A 67 -10.01 -15.98 -13.37
N SER A 68 -9.46 -14.78 -13.10
CA SER A 68 -8.02 -14.64 -12.82
C SER A 68 -7.71 -14.99 -11.37
N ALA A 69 -6.72 -15.88 -11.15
CA ALA A 69 -6.17 -16.14 -9.83
C ALA A 69 -5.70 -14.84 -9.15
N PRO A 70 -5.91 -14.66 -7.84
CA PRO A 70 -5.48 -13.46 -7.14
C PRO A 70 -3.95 -13.33 -7.13
N LEU A 71 -3.44 -12.16 -7.48
CA LEU A 71 -2.03 -11.80 -7.27
C LEU A 71 -1.86 -11.20 -5.88
N VAL A 72 -0.93 -11.75 -5.11
CA VAL A 72 -0.58 -11.24 -3.78
C VAL A 72 0.86 -10.71 -3.81
N LEU A 73 1.04 -9.47 -3.36
CA LEU A 73 2.35 -8.85 -3.16
C LEU A 73 2.55 -8.66 -1.66
N VAL A 74 3.77 -8.94 -1.18
CA VAL A 74 4.14 -8.84 0.24
C VAL A 74 5.41 -8.01 0.36
N ALA A 75 5.43 -7.13 1.35
CA ALA A 75 6.59 -6.34 1.74
C ALA A 75 6.64 -6.24 3.28
N HIS A 76 7.86 -6.11 3.81
CA HIS A 76 8.13 -5.92 5.23
C HIS A 76 9.00 -4.67 5.39
#